data_AF-A0A2A2JME3-F1
#
_entry.id   AF-A0A2A2JME3-F1
#
_cell.length_a   1.000
_cell.length_b   1.000
_cell.length_c   1.000
_cell.angle_alpha   90.00
_cell.angle_beta   90.00
_cell.angle_gamma   90.00
#
_symmetry.space_group_name_H-M   'P 1'
#
loop_
_entity.id
_entity.type
_entity.pdbx_description
1 polymer ?
#
loop_
_entity_poly.entity_id
_entity_poly.type
_entity_poly.pdbx_seq_one_letter_code
_entity_poly.pdbx_strand_id
1 'polypeptide(L)'
;MTPWSCVIYSLALCVFATIVSASEWTVNLDYSLSNGDSWSSLGVIVLKRSFDGNYTGSYKSTTTDNLGVRLSEAQSNMYQVRGKSSIQPNKEFLSSTSPCLILQSRLFHVFWVSVDGERQVVQSLTVFPDSVAAEGQLDSQHCTANPQVKGEPKAIVHVQNKAVLPR
;
A
#
# COMPACT_ATOMS: atom_id res chain seq x y z
N MET A 1 -32.30 -7.64 -44.44
CA MET A 1 -31.36 -7.22 -43.38
C MET A 1 -29.98 -7.13 -44.00
N THR A 2 -29.41 -5.94 -44.11
CA THR A 2 -28.14 -5.72 -44.81
C THR A 2 -26.97 -6.11 -43.92
N PRO A 3 -25.88 -6.69 -44.46
CA PRO A 3 -24.74 -7.20 -43.69
C PRO A 3 -23.99 -6.09 -42.90
N TRP A 4 -24.26 -4.83 -43.21
CA TRP A 4 -23.66 -3.66 -42.58
C TRP A 4 -24.23 -3.38 -41.18
N SER A 5 -25.49 -3.76 -40.92
CA SER A 5 -26.11 -3.56 -39.61
C SER A 5 -25.47 -4.44 -38.53
N CYS A 6 -25.09 -5.69 -38.85
CA CYS A 6 -24.43 -6.59 -37.89
C CYS A 6 -23.05 -6.10 -37.45
N VAL A 7 -22.28 -5.47 -38.34
CA VAL A 7 -20.94 -4.97 -38.04
C VAL A 7 -21.00 -3.78 -37.07
N ILE A 8 -22.00 -2.90 -37.24
CA ILE A 8 -22.19 -1.73 -36.38
C ILE A 8 -22.62 -2.14 -34.96
N TYR A 9 -23.52 -3.12 -34.83
CA TYR A 9 -23.92 -3.64 -33.51
C TYR A 9 -22.77 -4.36 -32.79
N SER A 10 -21.92 -5.09 -33.52
CA SER A 10 -20.75 -5.79 -32.96
C SER A 10 -19.66 -4.80 -32.49
N LEU A 11 -19.40 -3.73 -33.26
CA LEU A 11 -18.50 -2.65 -32.87
C LEU A 11 -19.02 -1.86 -31.66
N ALA A 12 -20.33 -1.56 -31.61
CA ALA A 12 -20.94 -0.89 -30.46
C ALA A 12 -20.84 -1.76 -29.19
N LEU A 13 -21.03 -3.07 -29.28
CA LEU A 13 -20.89 -3.98 -28.14
C LEU A 13 -19.44 -4.06 -27.63
N CYS A 14 -18.45 -4.06 -28.53
CA CYS A 14 -17.03 -4.01 -28.16
C CYS A 14 -16.61 -2.67 -27.54
N VAL A 15 -17.20 -1.55 -27.98
CA VAL A 15 -16.94 -0.23 -27.39
C VAL A 15 -17.60 -0.12 -26.00
N PHE A 16 -18.81 -0.66 -25.81
CA PHE A 16 -19.42 -0.73 -24.47
C PHE A 16 -18.67 -1.67 -23.52
N ALA A 17 -18.10 -2.77 -24.03
CA ALA A 17 -17.29 -3.69 -23.23
C ALA A 17 -15.93 -3.10 -22.80
N THR A 18 -15.37 -2.15 -23.56
CA THR A 18 -14.09 -1.50 -23.22
C THR A 18 -14.23 -0.27 -22.32
N ILE A 19 -15.42 0.36 -22.26
CA ILE A 19 -15.68 1.52 -21.39
C ILE A 19 -15.91 1.12 -19.92
N VAL A 20 -16.08 -0.17 -19.60
CA VAL A 20 -16.09 -0.62 -18.21
C VAL A 20 -14.66 -0.76 -17.68
N SER A 21 -13.95 0.35 -17.70
CA SER A 21 -12.59 0.47 -17.20
C SER A 21 -12.62 0.31 -15.68
N ALA A 22 -12.18 -0.85 -15.19
CA ALA A 22 -11.74 -0.98 -13.81
C ALA A 22 -10.66 0.10 -13.60
N SER A 23 -10.98 1.15 -12.84
CA SER A 23 -10.01 2.19 -12.57
C SER A 23 -8.96 1.65 -11.61
N GLU A 24 -7.79 1.34 -12.16
CA GLU A 24 -6.61 0.95 -11.41
C GLU A 24 -5.68 2.15 -11.27
N TRP A 25 -5.22 2.40 -10.05
CA TRP A 25 -4.16 3.37 -9.80
C TRP A 25 -3.23 2.88 -8.71
N THR A 26 -2.05 3.48 -8.62
CA THR A 26 -0.98 2.97 -7.76
C THR A 26 -0.56 3.98 -6.71
N VAL A 27 -0.01 3.46 -5.62
CA VAL A 27 0.71 4.21 -4.60
C VAL A 27 2.09 3.59 -4.47
N ASN A 28 3.10 4.30 -4.96
CA ASN A 28 4.48 3.89 -4.78
C ASN A 28 4.88 4.13 -3.33
N LEU A 29 5.51 3.14 -2.71
CA LEU A 29 5.96 3.17 -1.34
C LEU A 29 7.49 3.23 -1.31
N ASP A 30 8.01 4.22 -0.61
CA ASP A 30 9.40 4.32 -0.22
C ASP A 30 9.53 4.21 1.29
N TYR A 31 10.68 3.79 1.78
CA TYR A 31 11.01 3.83 3.20
C TYR A 31 12.30 4.60 3.47
N SER A 32 12.41 5.13 4.68
CA SER A 32 13.61 5.77 5.22
C SER A 32 13.90 5.25 6.63
N LEU A 33 15.19 5.10 6.92
CA LEU A 33 15.74 4.77 8.24
C LEU A 33 16.63 5.90 8.77
N SER A 34 16.63 7.03 8.09
CA SER A 34 17.49 8.21 8.31
C SER A 34 16.62 9.45 8.53
N ASN A 35 15.46 9.30 9.16
CA ASN A 35 14.51 10.38 9.44
C ASN A 35 14.08 11.19 8.20
N GLY A 36 14.14 10.60 7.00
CA GLY A 36 13.69 11.23 5.76
C GLY A 36 14.81 11.77 4.85
N ASP A 37 16.08 11.63 5.24
CA ASP A 37 17.22 12.10 4.45
C ASP A 37 17.46 11.25 3.19
N SER A 38 17.28 9.93 3.31
CA SER A 38 17.45 8.98 2.21
C SER A 38 16.26 8.04 2.12
N TRP A 39 15.80 7.82 0.88
CA TRP A 39 14.61 7.02 0.56
C TRP A 39 15.00 5.83 -0.31
N SER A 40 14.47 4.67 0.03
CA SER A 40 14.62 3.41 -0.74
C SER A 40 13.24 2.86 -1.09
N SER A 41 13.12 2.19 -2.23
CA SER A 41 11.83 1.62 -2.64
C SER A 41 11.42 0.47 -1.71
N LEU A 42 10.21 0.57 -1.16
CA LEU A 42 9.57 -0.47 -0.34
C LEU A 42 8.73 -1.40 -1.23
N GLY A 43 7.90 -0.80 -2.08
CA GLY A 43 6.97 -1.54 -2.91
C GLY A 43 5.97 -0.65 -3.59
N VAL A 44 4.88 -1.26 -4.03
CA VAL A 44 3.74 -0.56 -4.62
C VAL A 44 2.44 -1.15 -4.09
N ILE A 45 1.49 -0.29 -3.73
CA ILE A 45 0.09 -0.66 -3.52
C ILE A 45 -0.64 -0.41 -4.83
N VAL A 46 -1.29 -1.44 -5.34
CA VAL A 46 -2.22 -1.35 -6.47
C VAL A 46 -3.63 -1.24 -5.91
N LEU A 47 -4.32 -0.14 -6.21
CA LEU A 47 -5.69 0.11 -5.82
C LEU A 47 -6.61 -0.16 -7.01
N LYS A 48 -7.68 -0.91 -6.76
CA LYS A 48 -8.66 -1.29 -7.78
C LYS A 48 -10.06 -1.00 -7.30
N ARG A 49 -10.86 -0.42 -8.19
CA ARG A 49 -12.30 -0.30 -8.01
C ARG A 49 -12.99 -1.53 -8.60
N SER A 50 -13.75 -2.22 -7.76
CA SER A 50 -14.63 -3.32 -8.15
C SER A 50 -15.94 -2.80 -8.74
N PHE A 51 -16.63 -3.63 -9.52
CA PHE A 51 -17.89 -3.26 -10.19
C PHE A 51 -19.03 -2.91 -9.21
N ASP A 52 -18.99 -3.49 -8.01
CA ASP A 52 -19.91 -3.21 -6.90
C ASP A 52 -19.63 -1.85 -6.22
N GLY A 53 -18.64 -1.10 -6.69
CA GLY A 53 -18.23 0.19 -6.14
C GLY A 53 -17.31 0.07 -4.91
N ASN A 54 -16.94 -1.15 -4.51
CA ASN A 54 -15.95 -1.36 -3.45
C ASN A 54 -14.53 -1.15 -3.95
N TYR A 55 -13.61 -0.86 -3.03
CA TYR A 55 -12.21 -0.63 -3.32
C TYR A 55 -11.37 -1.70 -2.64
N THR A 56 -10.41 -2.24 -3.39
CA THR A 56 -9.45 -3.21 -2.89
C THR A 56 -8.03 -2.73 -3.12
N GLY A 57 -7.11 -3.22 -2.29
CA GLY A 57 -5.70 -2.90 -2.36
C GLY A 57 -4.86 -4.16 -2.32
N SER A 58 -3.83 -4.24 -3.15
CA SER A 58 -2.84 -5.32 -3.11
C SER A 58 -1.44 -4.74 -3.06
N TYR A 59 -0.60 -5.25 -2.15
CA TYR A 59 0.79 -4.84 -2.02
C TYR A 59 1.71 -5.75 -2.84
N LYS A 60 2.71 -5.16 -3.47
CA LYS A 60 3.82 -5.86 -4.13
C LYS A 60 5.14 -5.29 -3.62
N SER A 61 5.98 -6.13 -3.04
CA SER A 61 7.31 -5.73 -2.60
C SER A 61 8.22 -5.42 -3.78
N THR A 62 9.06 -4.40 -3.64
CA THR A 62 10.21 -4.14 -4.52
C THR A 62 11.53 -4.27 -3.77
N THR A 63 11.49 -4.40 -2.44
CA THR A 63 12.67 -4.56 -1.60
C THR A 63 13.15 -6.01 -1.60
N THR A 64 14.47 -6.18 -1.62
CA THR A 64 15.17 -7.46 -1.47
C THR A 64 15.26 -7.91 0.00
N ASP A 65 15.79 -9.11 0.26
CA ASP A 65 15.87 -9.76 1.58
C ASP A 65 16.69 -9.04 2.67
N ASN A 66 17.09 -7.78 2.47
CA ASN A 66 17.94 -7.01 3.39
C ASN A 66 17.19 -6.02 4.29
N LEU A 67 15.86 -5.88 4.17
CA LEU A 67 15.13 -4.89 4.98
C LEU A 67 15.28 -5.17 6.49
N GLY A 68 15.17 -6.43 6.91
CA GLY A 68 15.31 -6.79 8.33
C GLY A 68 16.71 -6.51 8.88
N VAL A 69 17.75 -6.71 8.07
CA VAL A 69 19.14 -6.34 8.43
C VAL A 69 19.23 -4.84 8.70
N ARG A 70 18.76 -4.02 7.74
CA ARG A 70 18.80 -2.56 7.85
C ARG A 70 17.98 -2.03 9.02
N LEU A 71 16.80 -2.60 9.26
CA LEU A 71 15.97 -2.26 10.43
C LEU A 71 16.66 -2.62 11.75
N SER A 72 17.41 -3.73 11.78
CA SER A 72 18.15 -4.15 12.98
C SER A 72 19.33 -3.23 13.31
N GLU A 73 19.93 -2.62 12.29
CA GLU A 73 21.02 -1.65 12.45
C GLU A 73 20.50 -0.24 12.81
N ALA A 74 19.28 0.09 12.38
CA ALA A 74 18.68 1.41 12.54
C ALA A 74 17.66 1.51 13.69
N GLN A 75 17.77 0.69 14.74
CA GLN A 75 16.78 0.63 15.84
C GLN A 75 16.63 1.95 16.61
N SER A 76 17.62 2.83 16.60
CA SER A 76 17.57 4.15 17.24
C SER A 76 16.73 5.17 16.44
N ASN A 77 16.44 4.89 15.18
CA ASN A 77 15.77 5.80 14.26
C ASN A 77 14.31 5.40 14.08
N MET A 78 13.52 6.28 13.45
CA MET A 78 12.15 5.93 13.07
C MET A 78 12.14 5.25 11.69
N TYR A 79 11.37 4.18 11.56
CA TYR A 79 11.02 3.61 10.27
C TYR A 79 9.92 4.47 9.66
N GLN A 80 10.26 5.23 8.63
CA GLN A 80 9.33 6.10 7.93
C GLN A 80 8.95 5.47 6.59
N VAL A 81 7.67 5.47 6.26
CA VAL A 81 7.13 5.06 4.97
C VAL A 81 6.47 6.24 4.31
N ARG A 82 6.82 6.48 3.05
CA ARG A 82 6.25 7.51 2.20
C ARG A 82 5.48 6.88 1.06
N GLY A 83 4.21 7.27 0.92
CA GLY A 83 3.38 6.95 -0.23
C GLY A 83 3.31 8.10 -1.23
N LYS A 84 3.38 7.78 -2.53
CA LYS A 84 3.11 8.72 -3.63
C LYS A 84 2.11 8.11 -4.59
N SER A 85 0.95 8.74 -4.73
CA SER A 85 -0.09 8.28 -5.65
C SER A 85 0.25 8.63 -7.09
N SER A 86 -0.01 7.71 -8.03
CA SER A 86 0.13 7.98 -9.48
C SER A 86 -0.80 9.09 -9.98
N ILE A 87 -1.92 9.32 -9.29
CA ILE A 87 -2.91 10.35 -9.63
C ILE A 87 -2.58 11.69 -8.94
N GLN A 88 -1.88 11.64 -7.80
CA GLN A 88 -1.49 12.83 -7.02
C GLN A 88 0.02 12.86 -6.78
N PRO A 89 0.86 13.02 -7.84
CA PRO A 89 2.31 12.89 -7.72
C PRO A 89 2.95 13.97 -6.82
N ASN A 90 2.29 15.12 -6.67
CA ASN A 90 2.76 16.24 -5.85
C ASN A 90 2.39 16.11 -4.37
N LYS A 91 1.62 15.07 -4.00
CA LYS A 91 1.19 14.85 -2.62
C LYS A 91 1.87 13.61 -2.06
N GLU A 92 2.57 13.80 -0.96
CA GLU A 92 3.23 12.72 -0.22
C GLU A 92 2.43 12.37 1.03
N PHE A 93 2.35 11.09 1.35
CA PHE A 93 1.72 10.59 2.57
C PHE A 93 2.79 9.94 3.43
N LEU A 94 2.96 10.42 4.66
CA LEU A 94 3.99 9.94 5.57
C LEU A 94 3.37 9.18 6.74
N SER A 95 3.96 8.04 7.05
CA SER A 95 3.64 7.27 8.25
C SER A 95 4.94 6.78 8.86
N SER A 96 5.04 6.84 10.19
CA SER A 96 6.25 6.46 10.90
C SER A 96 5.93 5.48 12.01
N THR A 97 6.80 4.51 12.23
CA THR A 97 6.71 3.54 13.32
C THR A 97 8.11 3.15 13.81
N SER A 98 8.18 2.40 14.90
CA SER A 98 9.45 1.89 15.41
C SER A 98 9.95 0.73 14.53
N PRO A 99 11.23 0.74 14.09
CA PRO A 99 11.85 -0.38 13.39
C PRO A 99 11.72 -1.71 14.13
N CYS A 100 11.82 -1.65 15.46
CA CYS A 100 11.71 -2.83 16.31
C CYS A 100 10.34 -3.51 16.19
N LEU A 101 9.25 -2.74 16.13
CA LEU A 101 7.92 -3.31 16.01
C LEU A 101 7.73 -4.03 14.66
N ILE A 102 8.33 -3.51 13.60
CA ILE A 102 8.34 -4.16 12.27
C ILE A 102 9.16 -5.45 12.29
N LEU A 103 10.30 -5.47 13.01
CA LEU A 103 11.10 -6.68 13.21
C LEU A 103 10.34 -7.74 14.02
N GLN A 104 9.70 -7.35 15.12
CA GLN A 104 8.85 -8.24 15.93
C GLN A 104 7.69 -8.81 15.10
N SER A 105 7.15 -8.03 14.16
CA SER A 105 6.11 -8.45 13.21
C SER A 105 6.66 -9.25 12.01
N ARG A 106 7.92 -9.68 12.05
CA ARG A 106 8.59 -10.44 10.97
C ARG A 106 8.47 -9.77 9.59
N LEU A 107 8.67 -8.45 9.53
CA LEU A 107 8.57 -7.62 8.32
C LEU A 107 7.15 -7.58 7.70
N PHE A 108 6.12 -7.91 8.48
CA PHE A 108 4.73 -7.83 8.05
C PHE A 108 4.13 -6.46 8.36
N HIS A 109 3.64 -5.81 7.31
CA HIS A 109 3.05 -4.47 7.35
C HIS A 109 1.54 -4.54 7.17
N VAL A 110 0.81 -3.72 7.91
CA VAL A 110 -0.62 -3.50 7.69
C VAL A 110 -0.78 -2.06 7.20
N PHE A 111 -1.09 -1.89 5.92
CA PHE A 111 -1.34 -0.58 5.32
C PHE A 111 -2.81 -0.23 5.41
N TRP A 112 -3.12 0.91 6.01
CA TRP A 112 -4.45 1.51 5.99
C TRP A 112 -4.44 2.67 5.00
N VAL A 113 -5.26 2.57 3.98
CA VAL A 113 -5.35 3.55 2.89
C VAL A 113 -6.76 4.11 2.87
N SER A 114 -6.87 5.41 3.12
CA SER A 114 -8.13 6.12 2.92
C SER A 114 -8.15 6.74 1.52
N VAL A 115 -9.25 6.55 0.80
CA VAL A 115 -9.41 7.02 -0.57
C VAL A 115 -10.69 7.84 -0.75
N ASP A 116 -10.66 8.81 -1.65
CA ASP A 116 -11.85 9.33 -2.32
C ASP A 116 -12.02 8.52 -3.60
N GLY A 117 -12.92 7.55 -3.53
CA GLY A 117 -13.13 6.60 -4.60
C GLY A 117 -13.68 7.20 -5.90
N GLU A 118 -14.43 8.30 -5.82
CA GLU A 118 -15.00 8.97 -7.00
C GLU A 118 -13.91 9.72 -7.77
N ARG A 119 -12.99 10.35 -7.04
CA ARG A 119 -11.90 11.14 -7.60
C ARG A 119 -10.61 10.35 -7.80
N GLN A 120 -10.58 9.08 -7.37
CA GLN A 120 -9.40 8.20 -7.39
C GLN A 120 -8.20 8.84 -6.66
N VAL A 121 -8.51 9.47 -5.52
CA VAL A 121 -7.56 10.26 -4.75
C VAL A 121 -7.23 9.54 -3.45
N VAL A 122 -5.95 9.50 -3.07
CA VAL A 122 -5.55 9.03 -1.74
C VAL A 122 -5.66 10.19 -0.75
N GLN A 123 -6.25 9.91 0.40
CA GLN A 123 -6.44 10.90 1.47
C GLN A 123 -5.41 10.71 2.58
N SER A 124 -5.17 9.47 2.98
CA SER A 124 -4.17 9.10 3.98
C SER A 124 -3.60 7.71 3.71
N LEU A 125 -2.39 7.51 4.22
CA LEU A 125 -1.71 6.22 4.27
C LEU A 125 -1.12 6.09 5.67
N THR A 126 -1.39 4.97 6.33
CA THR A 126 -0.78 4.64 7.62
C THR A 126 -0.25 3.22 7.56
N VAL A 127 0.91 3.01 8.17
CA VAL A 127 1.54 1.69 8.26
C VAL A 127 1.58 1.24 9.72
N PHE A 128 1.15 0.01 9.96
CA PHE A 128 1.21 -0.62 11.26
C PHE A 128 2.04 -1.91 11.21
N PRO A 129 2.76 -2.23 12.28
CA PRO A 129 3.26 -3.59 12.52
C PRO A 129 2.08 -4.56 12.67
N ASP A 130 2.15 -5.75 12.07
CA ASP A 130 1.15 -6.79 12.31
C ASP A 130 1.39 -7.52 13.63
N SER A 131 0.49 -7.34 14.58
CA SER A 131 0.55 -8.03 15.88
C SER A 131 0.28 -9.53 15.79
N VAL A 132 -0.43 -10.01 14.76
CA VAL A 132 -0.74 -11.44 14.60
C VAL A 132 0.46 -12.21 14.06
N ALA A 133 1.27 -11.56 13.20
CA ALA A 133 2.53 -12.12 12.72
C ALA A 133 3.63 -12.17 13.80
N ALA A 134 3.47 -11.45 14.91
CA ALA A 134 4.45 -11.40 15.99
C ALA A 134 4.40 -12.64 16.90
N GLU A 135 5.57 -13.04 17.43
CA GLU A 135 5.68 -14.10 18.45
C GLU A 135 5.30 -13.54 19.85
N GLY A 136 4.08 -13.03 19.99
CA GLY A 136 3.58 -12.45 21.23
C GLY A 136 3.16 -11.00 21.10
N GLN A 137 3.04 -10.31 22.23
CA GLN A 137 2.61 -8.91 22.25
C GLN A 137 3.72 -8.01 21.72
N LEU A 138 3.35 -7.10 20.82
CA LEU A 138 4.24 -6.06 20.34
C LEU A 138 4.66 -5.15 21.51
N ASP A 139 5.96 -5.03 21.73
CA ASP A 139 6.55 -4.25 22.81
C ASP A 139 7.74 -3.46 22.28
N SER A 140 7.58 -2.14 22.21
CA SER A 140 8.62 -1.23 21.74
C SER A 140 9.75 -1.03 22.74
N GLN A 141 9.59 -1.45 24.01
CA GLN A 141 10.61 -1.33 25.06
C GLN A 141 11.52 -2.56 25.10
N HIS A 142 10.98 -3.75 24.82
CA HIS A 142 11.70 -5.01 24.83
C HIS A 142 11.99 -5.53 23.43
N CYS A 143 12.77 -4.75 22.71
CA CYS A 143 13.40 -5.18 21.48
C CYS A 143 14.61 -6.05 21.84
N THR A 144 14.38 -7.28 22.29
CA THR A 144 15.48 -8.24 22.45
C THR A 144 16.27 -8.24 21.15
N ALA A 145 17.60 -8.03 21.22
CA ALA A 145 18.49 -8.09 20.08
C ALA A 145 18.36 -9.48 19.43
N ASN A 146 17.43 -9.64 18.49
CA ASN A 146 17.04 -10.93 17.98
C ASN A 146 16.46 -10.79 16.56
N PRO A 147 16.55 -11.88 15.80
CA PRO A 147 17.62 -12.19 14.85
C PRO A 147 17.49 -11.32 13.59
N GLN A 148 18.48 -11.36 12.70
CA GLN A 148 18.30 -10.80 11.37
C GLN A 148 17.14 -11.51 10.66
N VAL A 149 15.97 -10.89 10.69
CA VAL A 149 14.78 -11.39 10.02
C VAL A 149 15.06 -11.30 8.53
N LYS A 150 15.26 -12.47 7.91
CA LYS A 150 15.50 -12.59 6.48
C LYS A 150 14.18 -12.77 5.75
N GLY A 151 14.13 -12.25 4.54
CA GLY A 151 13.02 -12.42 3.62
C GLY A 151 12.43 -11.11 3.15
N GLU A 152 11.49 -11.23 2.22
CA GLU A 152 10.79 -10.09 1.64
C GLU A 152 9.75 -9.52 2.60
N PRO A 153 9.58 -8.18 2.62
CA PRO A 153 8.50 -7.53 3.34
C PRO A 153 7.14 -8.03 2.85
N LYS A 154 6.26 -8.36 3.78
CA LYS A 154 4.87 -8.78 3.50
C LYS A 154 3.92 -7.68 3.92
N ALA A 155 2.75 -7.63 3.29
CA ALA A 155 1.72 -6.71 3.74
C ALA A 155 0.28 -7.12 3.42
N ILE A 156 -0.63 -6.61 4.24
CA ILE A 156 -2.07 -6.53 3.95
C ILE A 156 -2.42 -5.05 3.74
N VAL A 157 -3.36 -4.78 2.84
CA VAL A 157 -3.85 -3.42 2.56
C VAL A 157 -5.34 -3.35 2.88
N HIS A 158 -5.69 -2.55 3.88
CA HIS A 158 -7.06 -2.16 4.16
C HIS A 158 -7.37 -0.85 3.43
N VAL A 159 -8.34 -0.90 2.52
CA VAL A 159 -8.80 0.28 1.81
C VAL A 159 -10.14 0.72 2.38
N GLN A 160 -10.22 1.97 2.79
CA GLN A 160 -11.45 2.58 3.27
C GLN A 160 -11.80 3.75 2.36
N ASN A 161 -13.04 3.77 1.89
CA ASN A 161 -13.54 4.95 1.18
C ASN A 161 -13.89 6.04 2.20
N LYS A 162 -13.74 7.30 1.80
CA LYS A 162 -14.09 8.46 2.61
C LYS A 162 -15.51 8.32 3.18
N ALA A 163 -15.62 8.25 4.49
CA ALA A 163 -16.90 8.44 5.17
C ALA A 163 -17.11 9.95 5.40
N VAL A 164 -18.23 10.48 4.92
CA VAL A 164 -18.69 11.81 5.32
C VAL A 164 -19.60 11.62 6.53
N LEU A 165 -19.21 12.16 7.68
CA LEU A 165 -20.08 12.16 8.85
C LEU A 165 -21.35 12.98 8.53
N PRO A 166 -22.56 12.47 8.84
CA PRO A 166 -23.76 13.27 8.74
C PRO A 166 -23.61 14.51 9.63
N ARG A 167 -23.96 15.67 9.09
CA ARG A 167 -24.00 16.94 9.82
C ARG A 167 -25.24 17.04 10.67
#